data_AF-A0A1X6ZDI2-F1
#
_entry.id   AF-A0A1X6ZDI2-F1
#
_cell.length_a   1.000
_cell.length_b   1.000
_cell.length_c   1.000
_cell.angle_alpha   90.00
_cell.angle_beta   90.00
_cell.angle_gamma   90.00
#
_symmetry.space_group_name_H-M   'P 1'
#
loop_
_entity.id
_entity.type
_entity.pdbx_description
1 polymer ?
#
loop_
_entity_poly.entity_id
_entity_poly.type
_entity_poly.pdbx_seq_one_letter_code
_entity_poly.pdbx_strand_id
1 'polypeptide(L)'
;MGGGSEPGRRSVPPLPTVLRALAAVFVCLVVFSFLMGVSAMDISAKHRMQRHVVAEPFDAGDIVALSPDGQSLGGLLCALDLPEASRSDSGVSARYYNLFDEMQDDFFAFAHGALRLVGLSRATAGPGAAALGGLPFTGEVSRVVGRIETRVPGACWCDIGRAVLERRQKACVVEKSLVRTTLEETAAGRFETRTTMGISFRPDAIWIADPAALAPLCPGLNVAAVAPPEQSCGGSSGFSFDVRARGLVGVIREAPLD
;
A
#
# COMPACT_ATOMS: atom_id res chain seq x y z
N MET A 1 14.39 -54.83 45.70
CA MET A 1 15.10 -53.54 45.88
C MET A 1 15.45 -53.04 44.49
N GLY A 2 14.71 -52.05 44.00
CA GLY A 2 14.83 -51.53 42.64
C GLY A 2 15.92 -50.47 42.55
N GLY A 3 16.93 -50.70 41.70
CA GLY A 3 17.86 -49.67 41.27
C GLY A 3 17.27 -48.96 40.05
N GLY A 4 16.69 -47.78 40.27
CA GLY A 4 16.21 -46.92 39.20
C GLY A 4 17.39 -46.31 38.45
N SER A 5 17.50 -46.63 37.17
CA SER A 5 18.40 -45.99 36.22
C SER A 5 17.78 -44.66 35.75
N GLU A 6 18.25 -43.54 36.29
CA GLU A 6 17.97 -42.22 35.69
C GLU A 6 18.77 -42.09 34.37
N PRO A 7 18.12 -41.79 33.24
CA PRO A 7 18.82 -41.49 32.00
C PRO A 7 19.46 -40.11 32.13
N GLY A 8 20.79 -40.09 32.05
CA GLY A 8 21.59 -38.86 32.05
C GLY A 8 21.05 -37.86 31.02
N ARG A 9 20.44 -36.78 31.52
CA ARG A 9 20.18 -35.57 30.74
C ARG A 9 21.52 -35.07 30.22
N ARG A 10 21.83 -35.35 28.96
CA ARG A 10 22.91 -34.68 28.24
C ARG A 10 22.58 -33.19 28.19
N SER A 11 23.22 -32.42 29.06
CA SER A 11 23.24 -30.97 28.99
C SER A 11 23.86 -30.58 27.64
N VAL A 12 23.05 -30.00 26.75
CA VAL A 12 23.54 -29.37 25.53
C VAL A 12 24.54 -28.29 25.95
N PRO A 13 25.80 -28.32 25.49
CA PRO A 13 26.76 -27.29 25.88
C PRO A 13 26.24 -25.92 25.43
N PRO A 14 26.35 -24.87 26.26
CA PRO A 14 25.96 -23.53 25.83
C PRO A 14 26.78 -23.17 24.60
N LEU A 15 26.11 -22.78 23.50
CA LEU A 15 26.78 -22.15 22.37
C LEU A 15 27.78 -21.11 22.91
N PRO A 16 29.04 -21.11 22.45
CA PRO A 16 30.03 -20.16 22.93
C PRO A 16 29.49 -18.74 22.75
N THR A 17 29.70 -17.86 23.73
CA THR A 17 29.16 -16.50 23.77
C THR A 17 29.40 -15.72 22.47
N VAL A 18 30.50 -16.00 21.79
CA VAL A 18 30.85 -15.46 20.47
C VAL A 18 29.84 -15.87 19.39
N LEU A 19 29.41 -17.14 19.35
CA LEU A 19 28.42 -17.63 18.38
C LEU A 19 27.03 -17.03 18.63
N ARG A 20 26.68 -16.78 19.91
CA ARG A 20 25.44 -16.07 20.26
C ARG A 20 25.49 -14.60 19.85
N ALA A 21 26.62 -13.93 20.07
CA ALA A 21 26.82 -12.55 19.64
C ALA A 21 26.78 -12.43 18.11
N LEU A 22 27.44 -13.34 17.38
CA LEU A 22 27.38 -13.38 15.92
C LEU A 22 25.98 -13.66 15.39
N ALA A 23 25.25 -14.60 16.00
CA ALA A 23 23.87 -14.88 15.64
C ALA A 23 22.94 -13.68 15.92
N ALA A 24 23.12 -13.01 17.06
CA ALA A 24 22.37 -11.79 17.40
C ALA A 24 22.65 -10.66 16.42
N VAL A 25 23.92 -10.43 16.06
CA VAL A 25 24.31 -9.46 15.03
C VAL A 25 23.64 -9.83 13.71
N PHE A 26 23.74 -11.09 13.26
CA PHE A 26 23.12 -11.52 12.01
C PHE A 26 21.59 -11.34 12.00
N VAL A 27 20.90 -11.67 13.10
CA VAL A 27 19.46 -11.43 13.24
C VAL A 27 19.15 -9.94 13.19
N CYS A 28 19.93 -9.10 13.89
CA CYS A 28 19.78 -7.65 13.82
C CYS A 28 19.99 -7.13 12.38
N LEU A 29 20.93 -7.71 11.61
CA LEU A 29 21.18 -7.32 10.22
C LEU A 29 20.04 -7.72 9.29
N VAL A 30 19.49 -8.92 9.46
CA VAL A 30 18.33 -9.37 8.69
C VAL A 30 17.12 -8.48 9.00
N VAL A 31 16.85 -8.23 10.28
CA VAL A 31 15.77 -7.34 10.72
C VAL A 31 15.98 -5.91 10.20
N PHE A 32 17.20 -5.39 10.28
CA PHE A 32 17.56 -4.08 9.74
C PHE A 32 17.35 -4.02 8.23
N SER A 33 17.83 -5.00 7.46
CA SER A 33 17.63 -5.06 6.01
C SER A 33 16.15 -5.10 5.61
N PHE A 34 15.30 -5.81 6.36
CA PHE A 34 13.85 -5.82 6.12
C PHE A 34 13.17 -4.48 6.45
N LEU A 35 13.67 -3.77 7.46
CA LEU A 35 13.16 -2.45 7.83
C LEU A 35 13.53 -1.36 6.81
N MET A 36 14.49 -1.63 5.94
CA MET A 36 15.17 -0.59 5.15
C MET A 36 14.76 -0.55 3.67
N GLY A 37 14.32 -1.68 3.10
CA GLY A 37 13.87 -1.72 1.71
C GLY A 37 12.66 -0.82 1.42
N VAL A 38 12.70 -0.12 0.29
CA VAL A 38 11.57 0.68 -0.20
C VAL A 38 10.61 -0.20 -0.97
N SER A 39 9.33 -0.15 -0.59
CA SER A 39 8.24 -0.89 -1.23
C SER A 39 7.24 0.04 -1.91
N ALA A 40 6.35 -0.51 -2.73
CA ALA A 40 5.26 0.27 -3.30
C ALA A 40 4.30 0.86 -2.25
N MET A 41 4.20 0.24 -1.07
CA MET A 41 3.44 0.78 0.06
C MET A 41 4.06 2.07 0.60
N ASP A 42 5.39 2.18 0.59
CA ASP A 42 6.11 3.40 0.99
C ASP A 42 5.80 4.57 0.05
N ILE A 43 5.64 4.30 -1.25
CA ILE A 43 5.23 5.31 -2.24
C ILE A 43 3.81 5.80 -1.93
N SER A 44 2.85 4.89 -1.73
CA SER A 44 1.48 5.26 -1.35
C SER A 44 1.46 6.07 -0.04
N ALA A 45 2.26 5.68 0.95
CA ALA A 45 2.38 6.39 2.23
C ALA A 45 3.03 7.77 2.08
N LYS A 46 4.08 7.89 1.25
CA LYS A 46 4.76 9.16 0.92
C LYS A 46 3.80 10.16 0.28
N HIS A 47 2.92 9.67 -0.58
CA HIS A 47 1.83 10.45 -1.19
C HIS A 47 0.63 10.65 -0.27
N ARG A 48 0.73 10.29 1.02
CA ARG A 48 -0.34 10.44 2.04
C ARG A 48 -1.65 9.80 1.62
N MET A 49 -1.60 8.63 0.97
CA MET A 49 -2.79 7.84 0.71
C MET A 49 -3.30 7.26 2.03
N GLN A 50 -4.61 7.22 2.23
CA GLN A 50 -5.19 6.52 3.38
C GLN A 50 -4.95 5.02 3.29
N ARG A 51 -4.95 4.48 2.06
CA ARG A 51 -4.86 3.05 1.82
C ARG A 51 -3.91 2.69 0.68
N HIS A 52 -3.14 1.63 0.87
CA HIS A 52 -2.47 0.93 -0.25
C HIS A 52 -3.38 -0.16 -0.82
N VAL A 53 -3.49 -0.20 -2.14
CA VAL A 53 -4.27 -1.21 -2.89
C VAL A 53 -3.48 -1.62 -4.13
N VAL A 54 -3.80 -2.79 -4.69
CA VAL A 54 -3.34 -3.21 -6.02
C VAL A 54 -4.58 -3.62 -6.77
N ALA A 55 -5.11 -2.70 -7.58
CA ALA A 55 -6.40 -2.86 -8.22
C ALA A 55 -6.43 -2.19 -9.60
N GLU A 56 -7.55 -2.37 -10.30
CA GLU A 56 -7.88 -1.62 -11.52
C GLU A 56 -7.73 -0.10 -11.31
N PRO A 57 -7.45 0.68 -12.37
CA PRO A 57 -7.22 2.10 -12.25
C PRO A 57 -8.50 2.83 -11.84
N PHE A 58 -8.44 3.48 -10.69
CA PHE A 58 -9.44 4.42 -10.18
C PHE A 58 -8.90 5.84 -10.22
N ASP A 59 -9.77 6.78 -10.54
CA ASP A 59 -9.51 8.20 -10.54
C ASP A 59 -10.15 8.90 -9.35
N ALA A 60 -9.64 10.09 -9.04
CA ALA A 60 -10.29 10.97 -8.07
C ALA A 60 -11.67 11.40 -8.61
N GLY A 61 -12.71 11.20 -7.80
CA GLY A 61 -14.11 11.37 -8.18
C GLY A 61 -14.88 10.06 -8.31
N ASP A 62 -14.20 8.95 -8.53
CA ASP A 62 -14.87 7.65 -8.67
C ASP A 62 -15.63 7.26 -7.40
N ILE A 63 -16.76 6.60 -7.60
CA ILE A 63 -17.53 5.98 -6.54
C ILE A 63 -17.24 4.49 -6.60
N VAL A 64 -16.72 3.94 -5.50
CA VAL A 64 -16.34 2.54 -5.40
C VAL A 64 -17.11 1.86 -4.28
N ALA A 65 -17.30 0.55 -4.42
CA ALA A 65 -17.83 -0.28 -3.35
C ALA A 65 -16.70 -0.67 -2.39
N LEU A 66 -16.92 -0.50 -1.09
CA LEU A 66 -16.12 -1.10 -0.03
C LEU A 66 -16.93 -2.15 0.70
N SER A 67 -16.26 -3.20 1.17
CA SER A 67 -16.88 -4.16 2.08
C SER A 67 -17.41 -3.49 3.35
N PRO A 68 -18.37 -4.12 4.06
CA PRO A 68 -18.94 -3.56 5.29
C PRO A 68 -17.87 -3.27 6.38
N ASP A 69 -16.84 -4.11 6.45
CA ASP A 69 -15.69 -3.94 7.37
C ASP A 69 -14.63 -2.95 6.84
N GLY A 70 -14.81 -2.41 5.63
CA GLY A 70 -13.88 -1.49 4.98
C GLY A 70 -12.56 -2.13 4.53
N GLN A 71 -12.41 -3.46 4.65
CA GLN A 71 -11.16 -4.15 4.38
C GLN A 71 -10.93 -4.51 2.92
N SER A 72 -11.96 -4.63 2.09
CA SER A 72 -11.81 -4.97 0.67
C SER A 72 -12.52 -3.98 -0.24
N LEU A 73 -11.92 -3.78 -1.41
CA LEU A 73 -12.46 -2.95 -2.48
C LEU A 73 -13.27 -3.87 -3.40
N GLY A 74 -14.57 -3.60 -3.50
CA GLY A 74 -15.52 -4.37 -4.29
C GLY A 74 -15.57 -4.01 -5.78
N GLY A 75 -14.90 -2.92 -6.18
CA GLY A 75 -14.80 -2.45 -7.57
C GLY A 75 -15.44 -1.08 -7.80
N LEU A 76 -15.34 -0.59 -9.04
CA LEU A 76 -15.99 0.64 -9.50
C LEU A 76 -17.52 0.48 -9.49
N LEU A 77 -18.23 1.39 -8.83
CA LEU A 77 -19.68 1.54 -9.00
C LEU A 77 -19.98 2.53 -10.10
N CYS A 78 -19.20 3.61 -10.19
CA CYS A 78 -19.48 4.70 -11.09
C CYS A 78 -18.29 5.66 -11.19
N ALA A 79 -17.94 6.04 -12.41
CA ALA A 79 -16.98 7.10 -12.67
C ALA A 79 -17.71 8.45 -12.73
N LEU A 80 -17.29 9.42 -11.91
CA LEU A 80 -17.83 10.77 -11.97
C LEU A 80 -16.98 11.60 -12.92
N ASP A 81 -17.62 12.16 -13.93
CA ASP A 81 -16.99 13.16 -14.80
C ASP A 81 -16.95 14.49 -14.05
N LEU A 82 -15.81 14.75 -13.40
CA LEU A 82 -15.58 16.00 -12.67
C LEU A 82 -15.03 17.06 -13.64
N PRO A 83 -15.54 18.29 -13.59
CA PRO A 83 -14.96 19.38 -14.39
C PRO A 83 -13.51 19.60 -13.98
N GLU A 84 -12.66 20.03 -14.91
CA GLU A 84 -11.22 20.24 -14.68
C GLU A 84 -10.92 21.13 -13.47
N ALA A 85 -11.76 22.12 -13.18
CA ALA A 85 -11.60 22.99 -12.01
C ALA A 85 -11.75 22.26 -10.65
N SER A 86 -12.43 21.11 -10.65
CA SER A 86 -12.70 20.28 -9.46
C SER A 86 -11.74 19.10 -9.33
N ARG A 87 -10.78 18.95 -10.24
CA ARG A 87 -9.79 17.87 -10.27
C ARG A 87 -8.39 18.45 -10.44
N SER A 88 -7.44 17.92 -9.70
CA SER A 88 -6.03 18.24 -9.84
C SER A 88 -5.27 16.96 -10.08
N ASP A 89 -4.71 16.85 -11.28
CA ASP A 89 -3.89 15.73 -11.70
C ASP A 89 -2.45 16.16 -11.81
N SER A 90 -1.56 15.32 -11.29
CA SER A 90 -0.12 15.56 -11.32
C SER A 90 0.60 14.29 -11.71
N GLY A 91 1.35 14.37 -12.81
CA GLY A 91 2.26 13.30 -13.22
C GLY A 91 3.39 13.14 -12.21
N VAL A 92 3.76 11.90 -11.92
CA VAL A 92 4.89 11.55 -11.06
C VAL A 92 5.85 10.72 -11.89
N SER A 93 7.11 11.16 -11.95
CA SER A 93 8.21 10.42 -12.54
C SER A 93 9.40 10.56 -11.60
N ALA A 94 9.49 9.63 -10.65
CA ALA A 94 10.43 9.74 -9.54
C ALA A 94 10.96 8.38 -9.07
N ARG A 95 12.14 8.39 -8.46
CA ARG A 95 12.75 7.28 -7.75
C ARG A 95 12.62 7.50 -6.25
N TYR A 96 12.13 6.48 -5.55
CA TYR A 96 11.95 6.50 -4.10
C TYR A 96 13.03 5.65 -3.44
N TYR A 97 13.73 6.20 -2.46
CA TYR A 97 14.82 5.53 -1.76
C TYR A 97 14.76 5.81 -0.26
N ASN A 98 15.39 4.96 0.53
CA ASN A 98 15.50 5.17 1.97
C ASN A 98 16.79 5.96 2.25
N LEU A 99 16.72 7.01 3.07
CA LEU A 99 17.90 7.81 3.48
C LEU A 99 19.04 6.96 4.04
N PHE A 100 18.69 5.83 4.63
CA PHE A 100 19.67 4.96 5.27
C PHE A 100 20.24 3.89 4.32
N ASP A 101 19.79 3.82 3.05
CA ASP A 101 20.36 2.89 2.06
C ASP A 101 21.85 3.19 1.82
N GLU A 102 22.25 4.47 1.81
CA GLU A 102 23.67 4.85 1.70
C GLU A 102 24.48 4.43 2.93
N MET A 103 23.90 4.55 4.14
CA MET A 103 24.54 4.06 5.37
C MET A 103 24.63 2.53 5.42
N GLN A 104 23.75 1.83 4.71
CA GLN A 104 23.75 0.37 4.64
C GLN A 104 24.93 -0.14 3.82
N ASP A 105 25.29 0.51 2.72
CA ASP A 105 26.48 0.16 1.94
C ASP A 105 27.77 0.36 2.76
N ASP A 106 27.89 1.48 3.47
CA ASP A 106 29.01 1.76 4.37
C ASP A 106 29.07 0.76 5.53
N PHE A 107 27.92 0.43 6.11
CA PHE A 107 27.82 -0.54 7.18
C PHE A 107 28.15 -1.96 6.70
N PHE A 108 27.70 -2.39 5.53
CA PHE A 108 28.06 -3.68 4.96
C PHE A 108 29.54 -3.74 4.60
N ALA A 109 30.11 -2.65 4.07
CA ALA A 109 31.54 -2.55 3.84
C ALA A 109 32.33 -2.71 5.16
N PHE A 110 31.88 -2.06 6.23
CA PHE A 110 32.44 -2.23 7.57
C PHE A 110 32.30 -3.67 8.09
N ALA A 111 31.11 -4.28 7.99
CA ALA A 111 30.86 -5.65 8.44
C ALA A 111 31.69 -6.68 7.66
N HIS A 112 31.83 -6.51 6.34
CA HIS A 112 32.74 -7.30 5.52
C HIS A 112 34.21 -7.08 5.92
N GLY A 113 34.61 -5.85 6.23
CA GLY A 113 35.93 -5.53 6.76
C GLY A 113 36.20 -6.22 8.10
N ALA A 114 35.23 -6.23 9.01
CA ALA A 114 35.30 -6.91 10.29
C ALA A 114 35.35 -8.44 10.13
N LEU A 115 34.59 -9.02 9.20
CA LEU A 115 34.65 -10.45 8.88
C LEU A 115 35.98 -10.86 8.24
N ARG A 116 36.61 -9.97 7.46
CA ARG A 116 37.99 -10.16 6.96
C ARG A 116 39.02 -10.20 8.09
N LEU A 117 38.87 -9.35 9.10
CA LEU A 117 39.76 -9.33 10.28
C LEU A 117 39.69 -10.62 11.10
N VAL A 118 38.58 -11.36 11.04
CA VAL A 118 38.39 -12.65 11.73
C VAL A 118 38.70 -13.86 10.82
N GLY A 119 39.19 -13.63 9.59
CA GLY A 119 39.65 -14.69 8.69
C GLY A 119 38.54 -15.55 8.05
N LEU A 120 37.29 -15.09 8.06
CA LEU A 120 36.11 -15.88 7.69
C LEU A 120 35.56 -15.61 6.27
N SER A 121 36.24 -14.86 5.40
CA SER A 121 35.71 -14.53 4.06
C SER A 121 36.76 -14.59 2.93
N ARG A 122 36.42 -15.33 1.87
CA ARG A 122 37.08 -15.29 0.55
C ARG A 122 36.46 -14.14 -0.24
N ALA A 123 37.30 -13.29 -0.83
CA ALA A 123 36.90 -12.02 -1.45
C ALA A 123 35.76 -12.17 -2.47
N THR A 124 34.61 -11.61 -2.16
CA THR A 124 33.63 -11.16 -3.14
C THR A 124 33.76 -9.65 -3.31
N ALA A 125 33.61 -9.19 -4.56
CA ALA A 125 33.71 -7.79 -4.94
C ALA A 125 32.82 -6.93 -4.05
N GLY A 126 33.36 -5.81 -3.56
CA GLY A 126 32.59 -4.83 -2.79
C GLY A 126 31.51 -4.19 -3.65
N PRO A 127 30.39 -3.75 -3.05
CA PRO A 127 29.36 -3.02 -3.78
C PRO A 127 30.00 -1.75 -4.35
N GLY A 128 29.90 -1.60 -5.68
CA GLY A 128 30.36 -0.41 -6.38
C GLY A 128 29.39 0.74 -6.12
N ALA A 129 29.93 1.89 -5.74
CA ALA A 129 29.21 3.15 -5.74
C ALA A 129 28.71 3.46 -7.17
N ALA A 130 27.38 3.50 -7.35
CA ALA A 130 26.64 4.34 -8.32
C ALA A 130 25.30 3.71 -8.70
N ALA A 131 24.32 3.78 -7.81
CA ALA A 131 22.91 4.04 -8.11
C ALA A 131 22.22 4.09 -6.76
N LEU A 132 21.54 5.20 -6.43
CA LEU A 132 20.56 5.16 -5.34
C LEU A 132 19.66 3.95 -5.61
N GLY A 133 19.79 2.92 -4.76
CA GLY A 133 19.07 1.65 -4.81
C GLY A 133 17.61 1.87 -4.46
N GLY A 134 16.92 2.62 -5.32
CA GLY A 134 15.57 3.09 -5.09
C GLY A 134 14.58 2.44 -6.05
N LEU A 135 13.32 2.44 -5.64
CA LEU A 135 12.20 1.94 -6.41
C LEU A 135 11.76 3.03 -7.41
N PRO A 136 11.92 2.83 -8.73
CA PRO A 136 11.38 3.75 -9.72
C PRO A 136 9.85 3.71 -9.73
N PHE A 137 9.24 4.86 -9.98
CA PHE A 137 7.80 5.01 -10.11
C PHE A 137 7.46 6.05 -11.17
N THR A 138 6.65 5.63 -12.13
CA THR A 138 6.01 6.50 -13.10
C THR A 138 4.50 6.34 -12.95
N GLY A 139 3.76 7.44 -12.98
CA GLY A 139 2.33 7.40 -12.76
C GLY A 139 1.71 8.77 -12.57
N GLU A 140 0.56 8.80 -11.89
CA GLU A 140 -0.25 9.99 -11.68
C GLU A 140 -0.83 9.99 -10.28
N VAL A 141 -0.89 11.18 -9.69
CA VAL A 141 -1.69 11.47 -8.50
C VAL A 141 -2.85 12.36 -8.92
N SER A 142 -4.06 11.85 -8.80
CA SER A 142 -5.29 12.59 -9.00
C SER A 142 -5.93 12.95 -7.66
N ARG A 143 -6.53 14.15 -7.57
CA ARG A 143 -7.20 14.64 -6.36
C ARG A 143 -8.42 15.47 -6.70
N VAL A 144 -9.48 15.30 -5.93
CA VAL A 144 -10.64 16.20 -5.94
C VAL A 144 -10.30 17.52 -5.24
N VAL A 145 -10.55 18.64 -5.91
CA VAL A 145 -10.42 19.99 -5.37
C VAL A 145 -11.81 20.57 -5.10
N GLY A 146 -12.02 21.09 -3.89
CA GLY A 146 -13.29 21.71 -3.51
C GLY A 146 -14.39 20.73 -3.09
N ARG A 147 -15.66 21.17 -3.20
CA ARG A 147 -16.83 20.33 -2.92
C ARG A 147 -17.20 19.56 -4.18
N ILE A 148 -17.44 18.27 -4.03
CA ILE A 148 -18.14 17.49 -5.05
C ILE A 148 -19.60 17.83 -4.85
N GLU A 149 -20.10 18.82 -5.59
CA GLU A 149 -21.55 18.91 -5.78
C GLU A 149 -21.93 17.67 -6.58
N THR A 150 -22.36 16.64 -5.87
CA THR A 150 -22.64 15.30 -6.36
C THR A 150 -23.75 15.33 -7.40
N ARG A 151 -23.43 15.70 -8.64
CA ARG A 151 -24.22 15.31 -9.81
C ARG A 151 -23.89 13.86 -10.13
N VAL A 152 -24.23 12.99 -9.20
CA VAL A 152 -24.23 11.55 -9.39
C VAL A 152 -25.29 11.26 -10.46
N PRO A 153 -24.93 10.72 -11.64
CA PRO A 153 -25.89 10.46 -12.69
C PRO A 153 -27.04 9.57 -12.20
N GLY A 154 -28.25 9.73 -12.74
CA GLY A 154 -29.41 8.91 -12.34
C GLY A 154 -29.15 7.40 -12.43
N ALA A 155 -28.44 6.96 -13.48
CA ALA A 155 -28.06 5.55 -13.66
C ALA A 155 -27.11 5.05 -12.55
N CYS A 156 -26.18 5.91 -12.12
CA CYS A 156 -25.18 5.62 -11.11
C CYS A 156 -25.81 5.37 -9.72
N TRP A 157 -26.95 6.00 -9.44
CA TRP A 157 -27.72 5.74 -8.21
C TRP A 157 -28.28 4.32 -8.13
N CYS A 158 -28.54 3.65 -9.26
CA CYS A 158 -28.99 2.26 -9.25
C CYS A 158 -27.87 1.31 -8.79
N ASP A 159 -26.65 1.50 -9.29
CA ASP A 159 -25.49 0.69 -8.88
C ASP A 159 -25.11 0.93 -7.41
N ILE A 160 -25.14 2.19 -6.97
CA ILE A 160 -24.99 2.56 -5.56
C ILE A 160 -26.09 1.91 -4.71
N GLY A 161 -27.35 2.00 -5.14
CA GLY A 161 -28.49 1.40 -4.45
C GLY A 161 -28.33 -0.09 -4.26
N ARG A 162 -27.98 -0.82 -5.33
CA ARG A 162 -27.75 -2.27 -5.26
C ARG A 162 -26.57 -2.63 -4.35
N ALA A 163 -25.47 -1.89 -4.45
CA ALA A 163 -24.31 -2.12 -3.59
C ALA A 163 -24.66 -1.94 -2.11
N VAL A 164 -25.34 -0.85 -1.76
CA VAL A 164 -25.64 -0.50 -0.35
C VAL A 164 -26.79 -1.33 0.22
N LEU A 165 -27.89 -1.47 -0.51
CA LEU A 165 -29.12 -2.08 0.00
C LEU A 165 -29.11 -3.61 -0.10
N GLU A 166 -28.66 -4.16 -1.23
CA GLU A 166 -28.71 -5.60 -1.50
C GLU A 166 -27.42 -6.30 -1.09
N ARG A 167 -26.26 -5.72 -1.44
CA ARG A 167 -24.94 -6.31 -1.14
C ARG A 167 -24.37 -5.85 0.21
N ARG A 168 -25.03 -4.91 0.88
CA ARG A 168 -24.62 -4.36 2.20
C ARG A 168 -23.22 -3.72 2.19
N GLN A 169 -22.77 -3.25 1.03
CA GLN A 169 -21.49 -2.57 0.87
C GLN A 169 -21.59 -1.08 1.22
N LYS A 170 -20.43 -0.43 1.36
CA LYS A 170 -20.33 1.04 1.48
C LYS A 170 -20.04 1.61 0.10
N ALA A 171 -20.76 2.63 -0.32
CA ALA A 171 -20.40 3.41 -1.51
C ALA A 171 -19.55 4.60 -1.09
N CYS A 172 -18.29 4.64 -1.53
CA CYS A 172 -17.30 5.61 -1.09
C CYS A 172 -16.74 6.38 -2.27
N VAL A 173 -16.62 7.70 -2.10
CA VAL A 173 -16.04 8.57 -3.13
C VAL A 173 -14.53 8.64 -2.96
N VAL A 174 -13.79 8.34 -4.02
CA VAL A 174 -12.33 8.49 -4.08
C VAL A 174 -11.99 9.97 -4.10
N GLU A 175 -11.41 10.47 -3.02
CA GLU A 175 -10.94 11.85 -2.92
C GLU A 175 -9.56 12.04 -3.54
N LYS A 176 -8.71 11.00 -3.44
CA LYS A 176 -7.35 11.00 -3.95
C LYS A 176 -6.97 9.62 -4.45
N SER A 177 -6.33 9.52 -5.60
CA SER A 177 -5.82 8.27 -6.16
C SER A 177 -4.35 8.41 -6.56
N LEU A 178 -3.61 7.32 -6.44
CA LEU A 178 -2.26 7.12 -6.96
C LEU A 178 -2.30 5.96 -7.93
N VAL A 179 -2.07 6.24 -9.20
CA VAL A 179 -2.03 5.25 -10.27
C VAL A 179 -0.60 5.12 -10.76
N ARG A 180 -0.08 3.89 -10.79
CA ARG A 180 1.18 3.56 -11.45
C ARG A 180 0.93 3.25 -12.91
N THR A 181 1.80 3.76 -13.77
CA THR A 181 1.86 3.42 -15.18
C THR A 181 3.13 2.61 -15.45
N THR A 182 2.96 1.41 -15.98
CA THR A 182 4.06 0.56 -16.44
C THR A 182 3.97 0.44 -17.97
N LEU A 183 5.08 0.71 -18.64
CA LEU A 183 5.22 0.48 -20.08
C LEU A 183 5.93 -0.84 -20.31
N GLU A 184 5.26 -1.79 -20.95
CA GLU A 184 5.83 -3.08 -21.34
C GLU A 184 6.00 -3.14 -22.85
N GLU A 185 7.24 -3.40 -23.30
CA GLU A 185 7.53 -3.61 -24.72
C GLU A 185 7.52 -5.11 -25.00
N THR A 186 6.57 -5.57 -25.82
CA THR A 186 6.45 -6.97 -26.23
C THR A 186 6.61 -7.08 -27.75
N ALA A 187 6.73 -8.31 -28.27
CA ALA A 187 6.78 -8.55 -29.71
C ALA A 187 5.51 -8.05 -30.47
N ALA A 188 4.40 -7.85 -29.75
CA ALA A 188 3.15 -7.32 -30.30
C ALA A 188 3.04 -5.78 -30.24
N GLY A 189 4.04 -5.09 -29.68
CA GLY A 189 4.06 -3.64 -29.53
C GLY A 189 4.25 -3.19 -28.08
N ARG A 190 4.05 -1.89 -27.85
CA ARG A 190 4.13 -1.26 -26.54
C ARG A 190 2.75 -1.29 -25.86
N PHE A 191 2.71 -1.84 -24.65
CA PHE A 191 1.51 -1.96 -23.83
C PHE A 191 1.66 -1.07 -22.59
N GLU A 192 0.64 -0.27 -22.33
CA GLU A 192 0.55 0.53 -21.12
C GLU A 192 -0.37 -0.16 -20.11
N THR A 193 0.17 -0.47 -18.94
CA THR A 193 -0.61 -1.01 -17.82
C THR A 193 -0.74 0.04 -16.73
N ARG A 194 -1.98 0.37 -16.37
CA ARG A 194 -2.30 1.28 -15.26
C ARG A 194 -2.82 0.48 -14.07
N THR A 195 -2.30 0.76 -12.88
CA THR A 195 -2.68 0.06 -11.64
C THR A 195 -2.81 1.07 -10.51
N THR A 196 -3.94 1.11 -9.82
CA THR A 196 -4.05 1.92 -8.61
C THR A 196 -3.24 1.29 -7.49
N MET A 197 -2.32 2.08 -6.93
CA MET A 197 -1.41 1.71 -5.86
C MET A 197 -1.85 2.27 -4.50
N GLY A 198 -2.64 3.34 -4.50
CA GLY A 198 -3.14 3.91 -3.27
C GLY A 198 -4.34 4.81 -3.49
N ILE A 199 -5.23 4.84 -2.51
CA ILE A 199 -6.49 5.59 -2.56
C ILE A 199 -6.78 6.24 -1.22
N SER A 200 -7.49 7.36 -1.26
CA SER A 200 -8.08 8.02 -0.11
C SER A 200 -9.54 8.31 -0.40
N PHE A 201 -10.39 8.07 0.58
CA PHE A 201 -11.82 8.32 0.46
C PHE A 201 -12.22 9.58 1.20
N ARG A 202 -13.33 10.18 0.75
CA ARG A 202 -14.10 11.07 1.63
C ARG A 202 -14.48 10.30 2.91
N PRO A 203 -14.56 10.97 4.07
CA PRO A 203 -14.76 10.30 5.35
C PRO A 203 -16.09 9.54 5.43
N ASP A 204 -17.13 10.10 4.81
CA ASP A 204 -18.50 9.60 4.89
C ASP A 204 -18.89 8.85 3.62
N ALA A 205 -19.51 7.68 3.80
CA ALA A 205 -20.11 6.93 2.71
C ALA A 205 -21.37 7.64 2.19
N ILE A 206 -21.70 7.39 0.93
CA ILE A 206 -22.93 7.90 0.33
C ILE A 206 -24.12 7.30 1.06
N TRP A 207 -24.93 8.17 1.67
CA TRP A 207 -26.13 7.81 2.39
C TRP A 207 -27.36 7.93 1.49
N ILE A 208 -28.19 6.88 1.49
CA ILE A 208 -29.48 6.86 0.77
C ILE A 208 -30.58 7.13 1.79
N ALA A 209 -31.01 8.40 1.87
CA ALA A 209 -32.03 8.81 2.82
C ALA A 209 -33.42 8.23 2.50
N ASP A 210 -33.76 8.14 1.21
CA ASP A 210 -35.03 7.57 0.74
C ASP A 210 -34.78 6.51 -0.35
N PRO A 211 -34.71 5.22 0.02
CA PRO A 211 -34.59 4.12 -0.94
C PRO A 211 -35.75 4.04 -1.94
N ALA A 212 -36.95 4.50 -1.58
CA ALA A 212 -38.11 4.44 -2.47
C ALA A 212 -37.97 5.37 -3.68
N ALA A 213 -37.25 6.49 -3.53
CA ALA A 213 -36.91 7.40 -4.62
C ALA A 213 -36.02 6.75 -5.71
N LEU A 214 -35.36 5.63 -5.41
CA LEU A 214 -34.53 4.88 -6.36
C LEU A 214 -35.33 3.89 -7.22
N ALA A 215 -36.55 3.50 -6.82
CA ALA A 215 -37.38 2.55 -7.56
C ALA A 215 -37.58 2.90 -9.06
N PRO A 216 -37.87 4.17 -9.45
CA PRO A 216 -38.02 4.50 -10.87
C PRO A 216 -36.70 4.45 -11.65
N LEU A 217 -35.56 4.62 -10.97
CA LEU A 217 -34.22 4.59 -11.58
C LEU A 217 -33.66 3.16 -11.65
N CYS A 218 -34.15 2.28 -10.79
CA CYS A 218 -33.60 0.94 -10.59
C CYS A 218 -34.71 -0.10 -10.41
N PRO A 219 -35.35 -0.54 -11.52
CA PRO A 219 -36.39 -1.57 -11.46
C PRO A 219 -35.88 -2.85 -10.79
N GLY A 220 -36.65 -3.36 -9.83
CA GLY A 220 -36.31 -4.58 -9.09
C GLY A 220 -35.39 -4.38 -7.87
N LEU A 221 -34.98 -3.15 -7.56
CA LEU A 221 -34.22 -2.85 -6.35
C LEU A 221 -35.06 -3.16 -5.10
N ASN A 222 -34.46 -3.84 -4.13
CA ASN A 222 -35.12 -4.08 -2.84
C ASN A 222 -35.15 -2.80 -1.97
N VAL A 223 -36.11 -1.91 -2.23
CA VAL A 223 -36.30 -0.64 -1.51
C VAL A 223 -36.79 -0.82 -0.07
N ALA A 224 -37.26 -2.01 0.30
CA ALA A 224 -37.64 -2.34 1.68
C ALA A 224 -36.43 -2.65 2.56
N ALA A 225 -35.23 -2.80 1.98
CA ALA A 225 -34.01 -2.99 2.74
C ALA A 225 -33.63 -1.72 3.51
N VAL A 226 -33.41 -1.85 4.82
CA VAL A 226 -32.92 -0.75 5.66
C VAL A 226 -31.46 -0.47 5.31
N ALA A 227 -31.15 0.73 4.81
CA ALA A 227 -29.77 1.17 4.61
C ALA A 227 -29.06 1.22 5.98
N PRO A 228 -27.85 0.65 6.13
CA PRO A 228 -27.16 0.70 7.42
C PRO A 228 -26.71 2.13 7.70
N PRO A 229 -27.00 2.68 8.90
CA PRO A 229 -26.86 4.11 9.21
C PRO A 229 -25.43 4.60 8.95
N GLU A 230 -25.32 5.91 8.65
CA GLU A 230 -24.08 6.66 8.33
C GLU A 230 -22.79 5.88 8.59
N GLN A 231 -22.21 5.37 7.51
CA GLN A 231 -21.01 4.56 7.57
C GLN A 231 -19.80 5.39 7.17
N SER A 232 -18.69 5.20 7.88
CA SER A 232 -17.42 5.80 7.46
C SER A 232 -16.70 4.93 6.42
N CYS A 233 -16.10 5.60 5.43
CA CYS A 233 -15.16 5.03 4.46
C CYS A 233 -13.73 4.93 5.02
N GLY A 234 -13.48 5.45 6.24
CA GLY A 234 -12.23 5.28 6.97
C GLY A 234 -12.05 3.83 7.43
N GLY A 235 -11.38 3.02 6.60
CA GLY A 235 -11.04 1.63 6.89
C GLY A 235 -9.62 1.42 7.42
N SER A 236 -9.19 0.17 7.50
CA SER A 236 -7.78 -0.15 7.80
C SER A 236 -6.89 0.33 6.66
N SER A 237 -5.77 0.99 7.01
CA SER A 237 -4.92 1.69 6.04
C SER A 237 -4.22 0.79 5.01
N GLY A 238 -4.33 -0.54 5.10
CA GLY A 238 -3.60 -1.47 4.23
C GLY A 238 -2.07 -1.43 4.34
N PHE A 239 -1.49 -0.51 5.12
CA PHE A 239 -0.05 -0.40 5.33
C PHE A 239 0.45 -1.39 6.39
N SER A 240 1.57 -2.04 6.08
CA SER A 240 2.31 -2.82 7.05
C SER A 240 2.85 -1.95 8.20
N PHE A 241 3.28 -2.59 9.29
CA PHE A 241 3.80 -1.87 10.45
C PHE A 241 5.10 -1.11 10.12
N ASP A 242 6.00 -1.73 9.36
CA ASP A 242 7.30 -1.16 8.98
C ASP A 242 7.13 0.10 8.10
N VAL A 243 6.19 0.09 7.14
CA VAL A 243 5.87 1.27 6.31
C VAL A 243 5.35 2.42 7.17
N ARG A 244 4.48 2.12 8.14
CA ARG A 244 3.97 3.13 9.08
C ARG A 244 5.09 3.73 9.94
N ALA A 245 6.00 2.89 10.44
CA ALA A 245 7.16 3.34 11.19
C ALA A 245 8.08 4.24 10.34
N ARG A 246 8.40 3.83 9.10
CA ARG A 246 9.20 4.64 8.16
C ARG A 246 8.52 5.95 7.81
N GLY A 247 7.20 5.96 7.64
CA GLY A 247 6.40 7.15 7.38
C GLY A 247 6.44 8.16 8.53
N LEU A 248 6.40 7.70 9.79
CA LEU A 248 6.51 8.54 10.98
C LEU A 248 7.90 9.20 11.13
N VAL A 249 8.95 8.45 10.83
CA VAL A 249 10.34 8.95 10.92
C VAL A 249 10.72 9.80 9.70
N GLY A 250 10.03 9.63 8.56
CA GLY A 250 10.25 10.44 7.36
C GLY A 250 11.51 10.04 6.58
N VAL A 251 11.82 8.75 6.55
CA VAL A 251 13.08 8.22 5.97
C VAL A 251 13.03 8.05 4.45
N ILE A 252 11.83 8.00 3.87
CA ILE A 252 11.63 7.82 2.43
C ILE A 252 11.78 9.16 1.69
N ARG A 253 12.72 9.21 0.75
CA ARG A 253 13.01 10.35 -0.12
C ARG A 253 12.62 10.07 -1.55
N GLU A 254 12.54 11.15 -2.30
CA GLU A 254 12.09 11.18 -3.68
C GLU A 254 13.10 12.01 -4.48
N ALA A 255 13.54 11.47 -5.62
CA ALA A 255 14.37 12.16 -6.59
C ALA A 255 13.76 11.98 -7.99
N PRO A 256 13.97 12.91 -8.94
CA PRO A 256 13.49 12.74 -10.32
C PRO A 256 13.99 11.44 -10.97
N LEU A 257 13.21 10.87 -11.88
CA LEU A 257 13.73 9.87 -12.84
C LEU A 257 14.39 10.64 -13.99
N ASP A 258 15.72 10.56 -14.06
CA ASP A 258 16.53 11.08 -15.16
C ASP A 258 16.21 10.39 -16.51
#